data_AF-A0A7W3VH30-F1
#
_entry.id   AF-A0A7W3VH30-F1
#
_cell.length_a   1.000
_cell.length_b   1.000
_cell.length_c   1.000
_cell.angle_alpha   90.00
_cell.angle_beta   90.00
_cell.angle_gamma   90.00
#
_symmetry.space_group_name_H-M   'P 1'
#
loop_
_entity.id
_entity.type
_entity.pdbx_description
1 polymer ?
#
loop_
_entity_poly.entity_id
_entity_poly.type
_entity_poly.pdbx_seq_one_letter_code
_entity_poly.pdbx_strand_id
1 'polypeptide(L)'
;MKEQDSGWFINLMQIFPELPGIILLLFGIVVWYWSTRGNEWLYDTGGPEVFTNITWIRSTFGEAIARRLNTIVSWGIIFSGIGLLTLGLWLRLVVLHGK
;
A
#
# COMPACT_ATOMS: atom_id res chain seq x y z
N MET A 1 -16.15 24.40 -12.32
CA MET A 1 -15.30 23.21 -12.49
C MET A 1 -13.89 23.63 -12.09
N LYS A 2 -13.40 23.17 -10.94
CA LYS A 2 -12.07 23.55 -10.44
C LYS A 2 -11.05 22.57 -11.03
N GLU A 3 -10.38 22.98 -12.11
CA GLU A 3 -9.04 22.48 -12.46
C GLU A 3 -8.07 22.98 -11.38
N GLN A 4 -8.18 22.43 -10.17
CA GLN A 4 -7.32 22.79 -9.06
C GLN A 4 -6.13 21.84 -9.07
N ASP A 5 -5.06 22.31 -9.70
CA ASP A 5 -3.70 22.17 -9.18
C ASP A 5 -3.18 20.72 -9.03
N SER A 6 -3.20 19.94 -10.13
CA SER A 6 -2.49 18.65 -10.19
C SER A 6 -1.04 18.79 -10.65
N GLY A 7 -0.64 19.98 -11.12
CA GLY A 7 0.70 20.24 -11.66
C GLY A 7 1.81 20.17 -10.61
N TRP A 8 1.54 20.57 -9.37
CA TRP A 8 2.51 20.46 -8.29
C TRP A 8 2.80 19.00 -7.92
N PHE A 9 1.80 18.12 -7.96
CA PHE A 9 1.94 16.69 -7.67
C PHE A 9 2.78 15.98 -8.74
N ILE A 10 2.57 16.33 -10.02
CA ILE A 10 3.37 15.80 -11.13
C ILE A 10 4.83 16.27 -11.00
N ASN A 11 5.06 17.55 -10.71
CA ASN A 11 6.41 18.07 -10.46
C ASN A 11 7.09 17.38 -9.27
N LEU A 12 6.36 17.14 -8.19
CA LEU A 12 6.88 16.42 -7.02
C LEU A 12 7.30 15.00 -7.38
N MET A 13 6.48 14.28 -8.16
CA MET A 13 6.82 12.92 -8.63
C MET A 13 7.98 12.90 -9.63
N GLN A 14 8.20 13.97 -10.41
CA GLN A 14 9.37 14.10 -11.28
C GLN A 14 10.65 14.35 -10.48
N ILE A 15 10.59 15.14 -9.40
CA ILE A 15 11.75 15.44 -8.55
C ILE A 15 12.10 14.22 -7.66
N PHE A 16 11.08 13.51 -7.16
CA PHE A 16 11.22 12.35 -6.29
C PHE A 16 10.39 11.16 -6.81
N PRO A 17 10.88 10.46 -7.85
CA PRO A 17 10.18 9.31 -8.44
C PRO A 17 10.01 8.13 -7.48
N GLU A 18 10.77 8.07 -6.38
CA GLU A 18 10.66 7.08 -5.32
C GLU A 18 9.44 7.26 -4.39
N LEU A 19 8.85 8.45 -4.31
CA LEU A 19 7.78 8.78 -3.35
C LEU A 19 6.56 7.84 -3.42
N PRO A 20 6.01 7.50 -4.60
CA PRO A 20 4.89 6.56 -4.70
C PRO A 20 5.22 5.19 -4.11
N GLY A 21 6.44 4.70 -4.32
CA GLY A 21 6.91 3.44 -3.74
C GLY A 21 7.02 3.51 -2.22
N ILE A 22 7.55 4.61 -1.67
CA ILE A 22 7.65 4.82 -0.21
C ILE A 22 6.26 4.82 0.44
N ILE A 23 5.31 5.56 -0.14
CA ILE A 23 3.93 5.65 0.36
C ILE A 23 3.27 4.29 0.33
N LEU A 24 3.40 3.56 -0.78
CA LEU A 24 2.81 2.22 -0.92
C LEU A 24 3.44 1.22 0.07
N LEU A 25 4.74 1.34 0.33
CA LEU A 25 5.46 0.49 1.28
C LEU A 25 5.04 0.79 2.72
N LEU A 26 4.91 2.06 3.10
CA LEU A 26 4.35 2.48 4.40
C LEU A 26 2.92 1.97 4.58
N PHE A 27 2.08 2.11 3.55
CA PHE A 27 0.72 1.59 3.57
C PHE A 27 0.71 0.06 3.71
N GLY A 28 1.56 -0.65 2.97
CA GLY A 28 1.73 -2.10 3.07
C GLY A 28 2.18 -2.56 4.45
N ILE A 29 3.09 -1.82 5.11
CA ILE A 29 3.52 -2.10 6.49
C ILE A 29 2.36 -1.90 7.47
N VAL A 30 1.55 -0.86 7.31
CA VAL A 30 0.37 -0.63 8.16
C VAL A 30 -0.64 -1.77 8.02
N VAL A 31 -0.94 -2.17 6.78
CA VAL A 31 -1.85 -3.29 6.51
C VAL A 31 -1.28 -4.60 7.06
N TRP A 32 0.02 -4.84 6.90
CA TRP A 32 0.70 -6.02 7.45
C TRP A 32 0.71 -6.04 8.98
N TYR A 33 0.99 -4.90 9.62
CA TYR A 33 0.94 -4.74 11.06
C TYR A 33 -0.47 -5.04 11.57
N TRP A 34 -1.50 -4.50 10.92
CA TRP A 34 -2.90 -4.80 11.26
C TRP A 34 -3.29 -6.26 10.97
N SER A 35 -2.74 -6.89 9.93
CA SER A 35 -2.98 -8.30 9.62
C SER A 35 -2.33 -9.27 10.60
N THR A 36 -1.17 -8.92 11.16
CA THR A 36 -0.38 -9.79 12.06
C THR A 36 -0.70 -9.54 13.52
N ARG A 37 -0.86 -8.27 13.91
CA ARG A 37 -1.22 -7.85 15.27
C ARG A 37 -2.71 -7.65 15.47
N GLY A 38 -3.53 -7.95 14.47
CA GLY A 38 -4.98 -7.73 14.46
C GLY A 38 -5.58 -7.89 15.84
N ASN A 39 -5.72 -6.75 16.52
CA ASN A 39 -6.46 -6.63 17.76
C ASN A 39 -7.81 -7.28 17.47
N GLU A 40 -8.30 -8.10 18.40
CA GLU A 40 -9.66 -8.66 18.35
C GLU A 40 -10.68 -7.60 17.90
N TRP A 41 -10.45 -6.34 18.30
CA TRP A 41 -11.16 -5.14 17.82
C TRP A 41 -11.32 -5.02 16.30
N LEU A 42 -10.30 -5.24 15.47
CA LEU A 42 -10.39 -5.07 14.01
C LEU A 42 -11.22 -6.20 13.36
N TYR A 43 -11.19 -7.38 13.97
CA TYR A 43 -11.99 -8.54 13.55
C TYR A 43 -13.44 -8.43 14.04
N ASP A 44 -13.65 -7.93 15.26
CA ASP A 44 -14.96 -7.82 15.90
C ASP A 44 -15.76 -6.59 15.46
N THR A 45 -15.10 -5.51 15.07
CA THR A 45 -15.76 -4.28 14.58
C THR A 45 -15.77 -4.13 13.06
N GLY A 46 -15.11 -5.01 12.32
CA GLY A 46 -14.96 -4.92 10.86
C GLY A 46 -13.91 -3.90 10.38
N GLY A 47 -13.22 -3.23 11.32
CA GLY A 47 -12.18 -2.25 11.03
C GLY A 47 -12.69 -0.98 10.33
N PRO A 48 -11.80 -0.01 10.03
CA PRO A 48 -12.12 1.10 9.13
C PRO A 48 -12.64 0.54 7.78
N GLU A 49 -13.62 1.19 7.15
CA GLU A 49 -14.34 0.75 5.92
C GLU A 49 -13.44 0.27 4.75
N VAL A 50 -12.15 0.55 4.80
CA VAL A 50 -11.11 -0.04 3.96
C VAL A 50 -11.10 -1.59 4.02
N PHE A 51 -11.56 -2.19 5.11
CA PHE A 51 -11.59 -3.64 5.35
C PHE A 51 -12.97 -4.29 5.21
N THR A 52 -13.97 -3.58 4.68
CA THR A 52 -15.32 -4.13 4.44
C THR A 52 -15.29 -5.51 3.73
N ASN A 53 -14.27 -5.72 2.88
CA ASN A 53 -14.06 -6.99 2.20
C ASN A 53 -13.57 -8.13 3.12
N ILE A 54 -12.79 -7.83 4.16
CA ILE A 54 -12.31 -8.83 5.14
C ILE A 54 -13.48 -9.37 5.98
N THR A 55 -14.45 -8.53 6.33
CA THR A 55 -15.64 -8.96 7.08
C THR A 55 -16.50 -9.93 6.26
N TRP A 56 -16.64 -9.69 4.96
CA TRP A 56 -17.31 -10.62 4.03
C TRP A 56 -16.52 -11.91 3.81
N ILE A 57 -15.20 -11.82 3.66
CA ILE A 57 -14.32 -13.00 3.54
C ILE A 57 -14.37 -13.84 4.83
N ARG A 58 -14.44 -13.20 6.01
CA ARG A 58 -14.58 -13.88 7.30
C ARG A 58 -15.92 -14.63 7.40
N SER A 59 -17.04 -13.99 7.04
CA SER A 59 -18.35 -14.64 7.10
C SER A 59 -18.50 -15.80 6.11
N THR A 60 -17.78 -15.74 4.98
CA THR A 60 -17.90 -16.74 3.90
C THR A 60 -16.90 -17.89 4.02
N PHE A 61 -15.65 -17.61 4.43
CA PHE A 61 -14.55 -18.59 4.42
C PHE A 61 -13.97 -18.87 5.82
N GLY A 62 -14.44 -18.18 6.86
CA GLY A 62 -13.94 -18.33 8.22
C GLY A 62 -12.67 -17.51 8.51
N GLU A 63 -12.41 -17.29 9.80
CA GLU A 63 -11.40 -16.36 10.29
C GLU A 63 -9.96 -16.77 9.95
N ALA A 64 -9.66 -18.07 9.96
CA ALA A 64 -8.35 -18.59 9.62
C ALA A 64 -7.97 -18.31 8.15
N ILE A 65 -8.93 -18.38 7.23
CA ILE A 65 -8.73 -18.10 5.81
C ILE A 65 -8.61 -16.59 5.59
N ALA A 66 -9.45 -15.79 6.24
CA ALA A 66 -9.37 -14.33 6.18
C ALA A 66 -8.01 -13.78 6.64
N ARG A 67 -7.45 -14.30 7.75
CA ARG A 67 -6.13 -13.89 8.25
C ARG A 67 -4.99 -14.25 7.28
N ARG A 68 -5.06 -15.43 6.65
CA ARG A 68 -4.06 -15.84 5.63
C ARG A 68 -4.15 -14.97 4.38
N LEU A 69 -5.36 -14.69 3.88
CA LEU A 69 -5.56 -13.83 2.72
C LEU A 69 -5.08 -12.40 2.98
N ASN A 70 -5.41 -11.82 4.13
CA ASN A 70 -4.95 -10.47 4.48
C ASN A 70 -3.42 -10.39 4.57
N THR A 71 -2.77 -11.45 5.07
CA THR A 71 -1.32 -11.57 5.10
C THR A 71 -0.74 -11.59 3.68
N ILE A 72 -1.30 -12.39 2.78
CA ILE A 72 -0.87 -12.47 1.37
C ILE A 72 -1.05 -11.12 0.66
N VAL A 73 -2.19 -10.46 0.85
CA VAL A 73 -2.46 -9.14 0.27
C VAL A 73 -1.47 -8.10 0.80
N SER A 74 -1.19 -8.11 2.11
CA SER A 74 -0.21 -7.21 2.73
C SER A 74 1.17 -7.38 2.09
N TRP A 75 1.63 -8.62 1.93
CA TRP A 75 2.88 -8.92 1.24
C TRP A 75 2.86 -8.45 -0.21
N GLY A 76 1.75 -8.64 -0.94
CA GLY A 76 1.58 -8.15 -2.31
C GLY A 76 1.73 -6.64 -2.43
N ILE A 77 1.16 -5.88 -1.49
CA ILE A 77 1.30 -4.41 -1.43
C ILE A 77 2.76 -4.03 -1.13
N ILE A 78 3.41 -4.69 -0.17
CA ILE A 78 4.82 -4.45 0.18
C ILE A 78 5.73 -4.72 -1.04
N PHE A 79 5.56 -5.86 -1.73
CA PHE A 79 6.35 -6.18 -2.92
C PHE A 79 6.11 -5.17 -4.05
N SER A 80 4.87 -4.72 -4.25
CA SER A 80 4.56 -3.67 -5.22
C SER A 80 5.23 -2.35 -4.84
N GLY A 81 5.26 -2.02 -3.55
CA GLY A 81 5.95 -0.83 -3.02
C GLY A 81 7.44 -0.87 -3.27
N ILE A 82 8.09 -2.01 -3.00
CA ILE A 82 9.51 -2.26 -3.31
C ILE A 82 9.76 -2.14 -4.82
N GLY A 83 8.89 -2.69 -5.67
CA GLY A 83 9.00 -2.58 -7.12
C GLY A 83 8.96 -1.13 -7.61
N LEU A 84 8.02 -0.33 -7.11
CA LEU A 84 7.95 1.09 -7.45
C LEU A 84 9.12 1.89 -6.90
N LEU A 85 9.60 1.56 -5.69
CA LEU A 85 10.78 2.18 -5.09
C LEU A 85 12.04 1.92 -5.91
N THR A 86 12.27 0.67 -6.32
CA THR A 86 13.42 0.28 -7.14
C THR A 86 13.36 0.92 -8.53
N LEU A 87 12.18 1.00 -9.15
CA LEU A 87 11.97 1.74 -10.39
C LEU A 87 12.25 3.24 -10.23
N GLY A 88 11.78 3.87 -9.15
CA GLY A 88 12.03 5.27 -8.87
C GLY A 88 13.52 5.58 -8.68
N LEU A 89 14.21 4.75 -7.88
CA LEU A 89 15.67 4.84 -7.70
C LEU A 89 16.43 4.63 -9.02
N TRP A 90 16.00 3.66 -9.84
CA TRP A 90 16.57 3.42 -11.16
C TRP A 90 16.44 4.65 -12.07
N LEU A 91 15.24 5.23 -12.17
CA LEU A 91 15.00 6.45 -12.94
C LEU A 91 15.89 7.59 -12.46
N ARG A 92 16.04 7.76 -11.14
CA ARG A 92 16.93 8.78 -10.56
C ARG A 92 18.40 8.54 -10.93
N LEU A 93 18.87 7.30 -10.90
CA LEU A 93 20.24 6.94 -11.29
C LEU A 93 20.50 7.14 -12.79
N VAL A 94 19.55 6.78 -13.65
CA VAL A 94 19.63 6.99 -15.11
C VAL A 94 19.70 8.48 -15.43
N VAL A 95 18.89 9.31 -14.78
CA VAL A 95 18.93 10.77 -14.97
C VAL A 95 20.26 11.38 -14.50
N LEU A 96 20.88 10.82 -13.45
CA LEU A 96 22.16 11.29 -12.93
C LEU A 96 23.37 10.84 -13.76
N HIS A 97 23.34 9.63 -14.33
CA HIS A 97 24.45 9.07 -15.14
C HIS A 97 24.29 9.30 -16.65
N GLY A 98 23.11 9.73 -17.11
CA GLY A 98 22.83 10.04 -18.51
C GLY A 98 23.20 11.48 -18.93
N LYS A 99 23.91 12.22 -18.07
CA LYS A 99 24.56 13.50 -18.39
C LYS A 99 26.07 13.30 -18.48
#